data_AF-A0A938LFA5-F1
#
_entry.id   AF-A0A938LFA5-F1
#
_cell.length_a   1.000
_cell.length_b   1.000
_cell.length_c   1.000
_cell.angle_alpha   90.00
_cell.angle_beta   90.00
_cell.angle_gamma   90.00
#
_symmetry.space_group_name_H-M   'P 1'
#
loop_
_entity.id
_entity.type
_entity.pdbx_description
1 polymer ?
#
loop_
_entity_poly.entity_id
_entity_poly.type
_entity_poly.pdbx_seq_one_letter_code
_entity_poly.pdbx_strand_id
1 'polypeptide(L)'
;MIGFPGVAGGARRAALVGSALRARRASGPIAIVVAMLAIPARPEARAQPVAMQRAVGQRAIDLPDETLDQWIFGDGHDARTGTQSLEGRLTVEVERASQVCGLSETQRATVRLAGTGDIKHFLNRAAAAKREARRIHVDNDVGPVFQKLQPLQQQVRKGLFGTSSLFVKVLLRELTPEQAERWKRDGLERQWVRYRARAAYLIARPEILIPMDEEQRAGLLRIVESDTRPPSQFGQFDSVYFLHQLSRVPSAKLEPLFEPIQWRNLQKRLDLVKQYEPFLQSQGVRPYGSNEADGQPMAEPRPIEDAPR
;
A
#
# COMPACT_ATOMS: atom_id res chain seq x y z
N MET A 1 49.18 -4.42 23.27
CA MET A 1 49.82 -5.12 22.14
C MET A 1 48.81 -6.08 21.54
N ILE A 2 48.12 -5.66 20.47
CA ILE A 2 47.22 -6.51 19.68
C ILE A 2 47.50 -6.14 18.22
N GLY A 3 48.04 -7.10 17.47
CA GLY A 3 48.58 -6.91 16.12
C GLY A 3 47.52 -7.02 15.04
N PHE A 4 47.58 -6.09 14.08
CA PHE A 4 46.90 -6.17 12.79
C PHE A 4 47.85 -6.78 11.75
N PRO A 5 47.41 -7.74 10.92
CA PRO A 5 48.12 -8.07 9.70
C PRO A 5 47.67 -7.14 8.56
N GLY A 6 48.66 -6.48 7.95
CA GLY A 6 48.49 -5.71 6.73
C GLY A 6 48.34 -6.62 5.50
N VAL A 7 47.56 -6.13 4.53
CA VAL A 7 47.52 -6.66 3.17
C VAL A 7 47.91 -5.53 2.23
N ALA A 8 49.08 -5.69 1.62
CA ALA A 8 49.61 -4.86 0.56
C ALA A 8 49.32 -5.49 -0.81
N GLY A 9 49.18 -4.64 -1.82
CA GLY A 9 49.62 -4.94 -3.19
C GLY A 9 48.55 -5.38 -4.17
N GLY A 10 48.26 -4.52 -5.16
CA GLY A 10 47.42 -4.91 -6.29
C GLY A 10 47.11 -3.82 -7.31
N ALA A 11 48.09 -3.02 -7.70
CA ALA A 11 47.94 -2.14 -8.87
C ALA A 11 47.92 -3.00 -10.16
N ARG A 12 46.84 -2.95 -10.93
CA ARG A 12 46.84 -3.37 -12.35
C ARG A 12 46.19 -2.30 -13.21
N ARG A 13 47.00 -1.81 -14.15
CA ARG A 13 46.65 -0.89 -15.23
C ARG A 13 45.85 -1.59 -16.33
N ALA A 14 45.01 -0.76 -16.94
CA ALA A 14 44.34 -0.80 -18.24
C ALA A 14 44.81 -1.80 -19.32
N ALA A 15 43.82 -2.34 -20.04
CA ALA A 15 43.86 -2.48 -21.50
C ALA A 15 42.43 -2.44 -22.09
N LEU A 16 42.21 -1.53 -23.03
CA LEU A 16 41.08 -1.45 -23.94
C LEU A 16 41.11 -2.62 -24.94
N VAL A 17 39.97 -3.27 -25.18
CA VAL A 17 39.49 -3.81 -26.48
C VAL A 17 37.96 -3.94 -26.30
N GLY A 18 37.08 -3.16 -26.94
CA GLY A 18 36.84 -3.17 -28.38
C GLY A 18 35.80 -4.25 -28.72
N SER A 19 34.49 -3.96 -28.62
CA SER A 19 33.44 -4.71 -29.32
C SER A 19 32.11 -3.95 -29.31
N ALA A 20 31.76 -3.46 -30.50
CA ALA A 20 30.47 -2.89 -30.84
C ALA A 20 29.39 -3.97 -30.85
N LEU A 21 28.26 -3.71 -30.20
CA LEU A 21 26.98 -4.34 -30.52
C LEU A 21 25.86 -3.33 -30.28
N ARG A 22 25.51 -2.64 -31.38
CA ARG A 22 24.27 -1.87 -31.50
C ARG A 22 23.09 -2.83 -31.41
N ALA A 23 22.41 -2.86 -30.27
CA ALA A 23 21.05 -3.38 -30.18
C ALA A 23 20.09 -2.18 -30.07
N ARG A 24 19.66 -1.65 -31.23
CA ARG A 24 18.47 -0.78 -31.30
C ARG A 24 17.26 -1.65 -30.95
N ARG A 25 16.88 -1.70 -29.67
CA ARG A 25 15.52 -2.10 -29.28
C ARG A 25 14.63 -0.88 -29.44
N ALA A 26 13.87 -0.86 -30.54
CA ALA A 26 12.74 0.03 -30.69
C ALA A 26 11.68 -0.39 -29.66
N SER A 27 11.65 0.31 -28.52
CA SER A 27 10.55 0.29 -27.57
C SER A 27 9.38 1.06 -28.18
N GLY A 28 8.57 0.35 -28.96
CA GLY A 28 7.27 0.86 -29.39
C GLY A 28 6.34 1.08 -28.18
N PRO A 29 5.44 2.06 -28.22
CA PRO A 29 4.45 2.27 -27.18
C PRO A 29 3.53 1.05 -27.11
N ILE A 30 3.42 0.43 -25.94
CA ILE A 30 2.34 -0.50 -25.63
C ILE A 30 1.05 0.34 -25.56
N ALA A 31 0.40 0.50 -26.70
CA ALA A 31 -1.00 0.90 -26.74
C ALA A 31 -1.80 -0.27 -26.17
N ILE A 32 -2.45 -0.08 -25.02
CA ILE A 32 -3.53 -0.96 -24.58
C ILE A 32 -4.70 -0.70 -25.53
N VAL A 33 -4.69 -1.39 -26.67
CA VAL A 33 -5.85 -1.50 -27.56
C VAL A 33 -6.83 -2.43 -26.87
N VAL A 34 -7.94 -1.89 -26.39
CA VAL A 34 -9.14 -2.68 -26.07
C VAL A 34 -9.68 -3.18 -27.41
N ALA A 35 -9.17 -4.32 -27.87
CA ALA A 35 -9.67 -5.00 -29.04
C ALA A 35 -11.05 -5.57 -28.70
N MET A 36 -12.11 -4.88 -29.13
CA MET A 36 -13.43 -5.49 -29.30
C MET A 36 -13.31 -6.52 -30.43
N LEU A 37 -12.94 -7.76 -30.06
CA LEU A 37 -12.93 -8.88 -30.98
C LEU A 37 -14.37 -9.20 -31.37
N ALA A 38 -14.74 -8.86 -32.60
CA ALA A 38 -15.90 -9.43 -33.27
C ALA A 38 -15.69 -10.95 -33.34
N ILE A 39 -16.51 -11.70 -32.61
CA ILE A 39 -16.49 -13.17 -32.59
C ILE A 39 -17.03 -13.64 -33.95
N PRO A 40 -16.23 -14.29 -34.82
CA PRO A 40 -16.76 -14.88 -36.03
C PRO A 40 -17.69 -16.05 -35.66
N ALA A 41 -18.84 -16.10 -36.32
CA ALA A 41 -19.82 -17.17 -36.17
C ALA A 41 -19.18 -18.54 -36.44
N ARG A 42 -19.24 -19.44 -35.45
CA ARG A 42 -18.74 -20.81 -35.54
C ARG A 42 -19.68 -21.65 -36.41
N PRO A 43 -19.18 -22.45 -37.36
CA PRO A 43 -20.01 -23.36 -38.14
C PRO A 43 -20.53 -24.52 -37.26
N GLU A 44 -21.80 -24.87 -37.48
CA GLU A 44 -22.53 -25.96 -36.81
C GLU A 44 -21.87 -27.32 -37.07
N ALA A 45 -21.22 -27.86 -36.06
CA ALA A 45 -20.70 -29.22 -36.07
C ALA A 45 -21.78 -30.22 -35.62
N ARG A 46 -22.03 -31.22 -36.47
CA ARG A 46 -22.93 -32.36 -36.25
C ARG A 46 -22.76 -32.99 -34.85
N ALA A 47 -23.88 -33.09 -34.14
CA ALA A 47 -23.99 -33.77 -32.85
C ALA A 47 -23.77 -35.28 -32.98
N GLN A 48 -22.78 -35.80 -32.25
CA GLN A 48 -22.69 -37.23 -31.93
C GLN A 48 -23.38 -37.49 -30.58
N PRO A 49 -24.16 -38.58 -30.43
CA PRO A 49 -24.74 -38.95 -29.14
C PRO A 49 -23.63 -39.46 -28.21
N VAL A 50 -23.16 -38.59 -27.31
CA VAL A 50 -22.21 -38.97 -26.26
C VAL A 50 -22.97 -39.74 -25.18
N ALA A 51 -22.60 -41.02 -25.01
CA ALA A 51 -23.12 -41.88 -23.97
C ALA A 51 -22.94 -41.25 -22.58
N MET A 52 -24.03 -41.22 -21.80
CA MET A 52 -24.08 -40.75 -20.42
C MET A 52 -23.09 -41.53 -19.53
N GLN A 53 -21.90 -40.96 -19.35
CA GLN A 53 -20.99 -41.38 -18.28
C GLN A 53 -21.55 -40.91 -16.94
N ARG A 54 -21.66 -41.87 -16.03
CA ARG A 54 -22.23 -41.77 -14.69
C ARG A 54 -21.66 -40.61 -13.89
N ALA A 55 -22.54 -39.98 -13.11
CA ALA A 55 -22.24 -39.01 -12.07
C ALA A 55 -21.12 -39.52 -11.15
N VAL A 56 -19.90 -39.05 -11.40
CA VAL A 56 -18.81 -39.13 -10.43
C VAL A 56 -19.21 -38.17 -9.31
N GLY A 57 -19.60 -38.71 -8.16
CA GLY A 57 -19.95 -37.91 -6.99
C GLY A 57 -18.83 -36.92 -6.70
N GLN A 58 -19.13 -35.63 -6.86
CA GLN A 58 -18.18 -34.56 -6.57
C GLN A 58 -17.85 -34.66 -5.07
N ARG A 59 -16.57 -34.90 -4.77
CA ARG A 59 -16.10 -34.89 -3.39
C ARG A 59 -16.10 -33.44 -2.94
N ALA A 60 -16.88 -33.14 -1.90
CA ALA A 60 -16.84 -31.84 -1.25
C ALA A 60 -15.38 -31.50 -0.91
N ILE A 61 -14.95 -30.30 -1.27
CA ILE A 61 -13.59 -29.82 -0.96
C ILE A 61 -13.56 -29.49 0.53
N ASP A 62 -12.84 -30.29 1.31
CA ASP A 62 -12.55 -29.97 2.72
C ASP A 62 -11.39 -28.97 2.76
N LEU A 63 -11.66 -27.76 3.25
CA LEU A 63 -10.66 -26.70 3.36
C LEU A 63 -10.00 -26.80 4.75
N PRO A 64 -8.70 -27.16 4.82
CA PRO A 64 -8.01 -27.27 6.09
C PRO A 64 -7.87 -25.90 6.75
N ASP A 65 -7.78 -25.89 8.09
CA ASP A 65 -7.73 -24.65 8.88
C ASP A 65 -6.57 -23.73 8.47
N GLU A 66 -5.46 -24.33 8.08
CA GLU A 66 -4.25 -23.68 7.63
C GLU A 66 -4.52 -22.85 6.35
N THR A 67 -5.38 -23.33 5.45
CA THR A 67 -5.76 -22.59 4.23
C THR A 67 -6.62 -21.38 4.58
N LEU A 68 -7.57 -21.55 5.52
CA LEU A 68 -8.42 -20.44 5.97
C LEU A 68 -7.60 -19.39 6.72
N ASP A 69 -6.63 -19.83 7.53
CA ASP A 69 -5.71 -18.94 8.24
C ASP A 69 -4.82 -18.17 7.27
N GLN A 70 -4.27 -18.81 6.23
CA GLN A 70 -3.49 -18.12 5.20
C GLN A 70 -4.33 -17.05 4.47
N TRP A 71 -5.62 -17.30 4.21
CA TRP A 71 -6.49 -16.29 3.60
C TRP A 71 -6.74 -15.10 4.53
N ILE A 72 -6.80 -15.31 5.84
CA ILE A 72 -7.03 -14.24 6.83
C ILE A 72 -5.74 -13.46 7.13
N PHE A 73 -4.64 -14.14 7.41
CA PHE A 73 -3.41 -13.54 7.90
C PHE A 73 -2.40 -13.20 6.79
N GLY A 74 -2.55 -13.79 5.60
CA GLY A 74 -1.65 -13.63 4.46
C GLY A 74 -0.66 -14.77 4.30
N ASP A 75 0.23 -14.65 3.30
CA ASP A 75 1.12 -15.72 2.89
C ASP A 75 2.09 -16.17 4.00
N GLY A 76 2.06 -17.47 4.30
CA GLY A 76 2.99 -18.11 5.25
C GLY A 76 2.60 -18.02 6.72
N HIS A 77 1.38 -17.60 7.05
CA HIS A 77 0.94 -17.46 8.44
C HIS A 77 -0.17 -18.45 8.80
N ASP A 78 0.10 -19.33 9.76
CA ASP A 78 -0.93 -20.05 10.52
C ASP A 78 -1.54 -19.13 11.60
N ALA A 79 -2.60 -19.58 12.29
CA ALA A 79 -3.23 -18.79 13.35
C ALA A 79 -2.26 -18.38 14.48
N ARG A 80 -1.26 -19.20 14.78
CA ARG A 80 -0.28 -18.92 15.84
C ARG A 80 0.66 -17.79 15.43
N THR A 81 1.27 -17.90 14.25
CA THR A 81 2.19 -16.91 13.68
C THR A 81 1.45 -15.61 13.38
N GLY A 82 0.21 -15.71 12.90
CA GLY A 82 -0.70 -14.57 12.74
C GLY A 82 -0.90 -13.83 14.06
N THR A 83 -1.29 -14.53 15.13
CA THR A 83 -1.45 -13.94 16.48
C THR A 83 -0.16 -13.28 16.98
N GLN A 84 0.98 -13.97 16.89
CA GLN A 84 2.27 -13.43 17.32
C GLN A 84 2.66 -12.16 16.53
N SER A 85 2.36 -12.11 15.23
CA SER A 85 2.56 -10.92 14.41
C SER A 85 1.71 -9.75 14.90
N LEU A 86 0.45 -10.00 15.29
CA LEU A 86 -0.43 -8.96 15.85
C LEU A 86 0.06 -8.45 17.21
N GLU A 87 0.52 -9.34 18.09
CA GLU A 87 1.09 -8.98 19.39
C GLU A 87 2.41 -8.21 19.25
N GLY A 88 3.26 -8.60 18.30
CA GLY A 88 4.47 -7.85 17.95
C GLY A 88 4.15 -6.43 17.48
N ARG A 89 3.13 -6.28 16.60
CA ARG A 89 2.66 -4.95 16.16
C ARG A 89 2.12 -4.12 17.33
N LEU A 90 1.36 -4.73 18.23
CA LEU A 90 0.85 -4.04 19.43
C LEU A 90 2.01 -3.52 20.28
N THR A 91 3.04 -4.34 20.49
CA THR A 91 4.23 -3.96 21.25
C THR A 91 4.89 -2.73 20.62
N VAL A 92 5.11 -2.73 19.31
CA VAL A 92 5.69 -1.59 18.59
C VAL A 92 4.84 -0.33 18.75
N GLU A 93 3.51 -0.42 18.63
CA GLU A 93 2.63 0.75 18.78
C GLU A 93 2.60 1.29 20.23
N VAL A 94 2.64 0.42 21.25
CA VAL A 94 2.74 0.85 22.65
C VAL A 94 4.07 1.55 22.92
N GLU A 95 5.19 0.99 22.47
CA GLU A 95 6.51 1.60 22.66
C GLU A 95 6.63 2.93 21.93
N ARG A 96 6.08 3.02 20.72
CA ARG A 96 6.00 4.27 19.97
C ARG A 96 5.19 5.33 20.73
N ALA A 97 4.00 4.97 21.23
CA ALA A 97 3.18 5.88 22.02
C ALA A 97 3.93 6.32 23.30
N SER A 98 4.64 5.41 23.95
CA SER A 98 5.49 5.73 25.10
C SER A 98 6.61 6.72 24.75
N GLN A 99 7.33 6.50 23.66
CA GLN A 99 8.41 7.38 23.20
C GLN A 99 7.92 8.79 22.82
N VAL A 100 6.79 8.88 22.12
CA VAL A 100 6.26 10.17 21.60
C VAL A 100 5.56 10.97 22.71
N CYS A 101 4.79 10.30 23.56
CA CYS A 101 3.97 10.97 24.56
C CYS A 101 4.62 11.00 25.95
N GLY A 102 5.60 10.15 26.24
CA GLY A 102 6.14 9.96 27.59
C GLY A 102 5.13 9.26 28.51
N LEU A 103 4.60 8.12 28.07
CA LEU A 103 3.58 7.38 28.84
C LEU A 103 4.17 6.82 30.14
N SER A 104 3.45 6.97 31.25
CA SER A 104 3.73 6.26 32.51
C SER A 104 3.50 4.76 32.37
N GLU A 105 4.03 3.96 33.29
CA GLU A 105 3.85 2.50 33.28
C GLU A 105 2.37 2.10 33.38
N THR A 106 1.59 2.82 34.20
CA THR A 106 0.14 2.61 34.31
C THR A 106 -0.57 2.90 32.99
N GLN A 107 -0.26 4.01 32.31
CA GLN A 107 -0.83 4.32 31.00
C GLN A 107 -0.44 3.27 29.95
N ARG A 108 0.83 2.82 29.93
CA ARG A 108 1.31 1.76 29.04
C ARG A 108 0.55 0.46 29.24
N ALA A 109 0.34 0.05 30.50
CA ALA A 109 -0.43 -1.15 30.83
C ALA A 109 -1.89 -1.04 30.37
N THR A 110 -2.54 0.09 30.61
CA THR A 110 -3.92 0.36 30.18
C THR A 110 -4.07 0.33 28.66
N VAL A 111 -3.19 1.02 27.93
CA VAL A 111 -3.20 1.06 26.47
C VAL A 111 -2.87 -0.31 25.87
N ARG A 112 -1.94 -1.06 26.47
CA ARG A 112 -1.63 -2.44 26.07
C ARG A 112 -2.84 -3.36 26.26
N LEU A 113 -3.53 -3.27 27.39
CA LEU A 113 -4.74 -4.06 27.65
C LEU A 113 -5.83 -3.78 26.60
N ALA A 114 -6.03 -2.50 26.25
CA ALA A 114 -6.95 -2.10 25.19
C ALA A 114 -6.60 -2.72 23.83
N GLY A 115 -5.33 -2.70 23.44
CA GLY A 115 -4.86 -3.33 22.21
C GLY A 115 -4.96 -4.86 22.22
N THR A 116 -4.71 -5.51 23.35
CA THR A 116 -4.97 -6.96 23.51
C THR A 116 -6.46 -7.28 23.34
N GLY A 117 -7.33 -6.38 23.80
CA GLY A 117 -8.78 -6.42 23.53
C GLY A 117 -9.08 -6.39 22.03
N ASP A 118 -8.49 -5.44 21.28
CA ASP A 118 -8.64 -5.36 19.81
C ASP A 118 -8.22 -6.66 19.11
N ILE A 119 -7.07 -7.25 19.51
CA ILE A 119 -6.59 -8.54 18.97
C ILE A 119 -7.59 -9.66 19.29
N LYS A 120 -8.05 -9.78 20.54
CA LYS A 120 -9.01 -10.82 20.94
C LYS A 120 -10.33 -10.70 20.16
N HIS A 121 -10.85 -9.48 19.99
CA HIS A 121 -12.06 -9.25 19.20
C HIS A 121 -11.88 -9.63 17.73
N PHE A 122 -10.70 -9.38 17.15
CA PHE A 122 -10.40 -9.84 15.80
C PHE A 122 -10.33 -11.36 15.72
N LEU A 123 -9.59 -12.03 16.60
CA LEU A 123 -9.45 -13.49 16.60
C LEU A 123 -10.79 -14.19 16.80
N ASN A 124 -11.68 -13.64 17.64
CA ASN A 124 -13.04 -14.16 17.81
C ASN A 124 -13.86 -14.07 16.51
N ARG A 125 -13.77 -12.94 15.79
CA ARG A 125 -14.43 -12.77 14.49
C ARG A 125 -13.83 -13.69 13.43
N ALA A 126 -12.52 -13.88 13.43
CA ALA A 126 -11.84 -14.83 12.55
C ALA A 126 -12.33 -16.28 12.81
N ALA A 127 -12.35 -16.71 14.08
CA ALA A 127 -12.86 -18.03 14.44
C ALA A 127 -14.34 -18.23 14.05
N ALA A 128 -15.18 -17.20 14.21
CA ALA A 128 -16.57 -17.24 13.76
C ALA A 128 -16.67 -17.36 12.23
N ALA A 129 -15.92 -16.55 11.50
CA ALA A 129 -15.90 -16.60 10.04
C ALA A 129 -15.39 -17.94 9.50
N LYS A 130 -14.39 -18.57 10.15
CA LYS A 130 -13.93 -19.93 9.81
C LYS A 130 -15.02 -20.99 10.03
N ARG A 131 -15.77 -20.91 11.15
CA ARG A 131 -16.90 -21.83 11.39
C ARG A 131 -18.00 -21.68 10.33
N GLU A 132 -18.29 -20.46 9.91
CA GLU A 132 -19.26 -20.19 8.85
C GLU A 132 -18.76 -20.66 7.48
N ALA A 133 -17.49 -20.40 7.16
CA ALA A 133 -16.83 -20.87 5.95
C ALA A 133 -16.95 -22.39 5.77
N ARG A 134 -16.76 -23.18 6.84
CA ARG A 134 -16.90 -24.66 6.79
C ARG A 134 -18.31 -25.16 6.52
N ARG A 135 -19.34 -24.32 6.74
CA ARG A 135 -20.74 -24.67 6.45
C ARG A 135 -21.11 -24.43 4.99
N ILE A 136 -20.29 -23.67 4.27
CA ILE A 136 -20.49 -23.42 2.84
C ILE A 136 -20.10 -24.70 2.10
N HIS A 137 -21.05 -25.30 1.39
CA HIS A 137 -20.76 -26.44 0.53
C HIS A 137 -19.93 -25.97 -0.67
N VAL A 138 -18.73 -26.53 -0.83
CA VAL A 138 -17.81 -26.19 -1.91
C VAL A 138 -17.86 -27.32 -2.92
N ASP A 139 -18.80 -27.24 -3.85
CA ASP A 139 -18.94 -28.23 -4.95
C ASP A 139 -17.78 -28.16 -5.95
N ASN A 140 -17.10 -27.01 -6.02
CA ASN A 140 -15.84 -26.69 -6.71
C ASN A 140 -15.53 -25.17 -6.63
N ASP A 141 -16.42 -24.36 -6.05
CA ASP A 141 -16.28 -22.91 -5.96
C ASP A 141 -15.97 -22.45 -4.53
N VAL A 142 -14.71 -22.03 -4.31
CA VAL A 142 -14.26 -21.45 -3.04
C VAL A 142 -14.57 -19.95 -2.92
N GLY A 143 -15.12 -19.34 -3.96
CA GLY A 143 -15.43 -17.92 -4.04
C GLY A 143 -16.26 -17.40 -2.85
N PRO A 144 -17.36 -18.06 -2.46
CA PRO A 144 -18.16 -17.63 -1.32
C PRO A 144 -17.40 -17.67 0.02
N VAL A 145 -16.51 -18.65 0.20
CA VAL A 145 -15.64 -18.73 1.39
C VAL A 145 -14.65 -17.57 1.40
N PHE A 146 -13.99 -17.31 0.27
CA PHE A 146 -13.04 -16.23 0.15
C PHE A 146 -13.68 -14.86 0.39
N GLN A 147 -14.85 -14.59 -0.20
CA GLN A 147 -15.62 -13.36 0.02
C GLN A 147 -15.94 -13.15 1.50
N LYS A 148 -16.23 -14.22 2.24
CA LYS A 148 -16.51 -14.16 3.68
C LYS A 148 -15.28 -13.76 4.49
N LEU A 149 -14.10 -14.23 4.12
CA LEU A 149 -12.85 -13.98 4.84
C LEU A 149 -12.15 -12.68 4.41
N GLN A 150 -12.46 -12.17 3.21
CA GLN A 150 -11.84 -10.97 2.64
C GLN A 150 -11.85 -9.74 3.58
N PRO A 151 -12.93 -9.41 4.31
CA PRO A 151 -12.92 -8.25 5.22
C PRO A 151 -11.89 -8.38 6.35
N LEU A 152 -11.68 -9.60 6.86
CA LEU A 152 -10.68 -9.85 7.91
C LEU A 152 -9.26 -9.69 7.36
N GLN A 153 -9.02 -10.21 6.16
CA GLN A 153 -7.75 -10.03 5.45
C GLN A 153 -7.45 -8.54 5.21
N GLN A 154 -8.44 -7.78 4.75
CA GLN A 154 -8.32 -6.34 4.56
C GLN A 154 -8.01 -5.62 5.89
N GLN A 155 -8.62 -6.04 6.99
CA GLN A 155 -8.33 -5.48 8.31
C GLN A 155 -6.88 -5.75 8.76
N VAL A 156 -6.34 -6.96 8.55
CA VAL A 156 -4.93 -7.27 8.87
C VAL A 156 -3.97 -6.46 8.01
N ARG A 157 -4.27 -6.30 6.71
CA ARG A 157 -3.47 -5.50 5.76
C ARG A 157 -3.49 -4.01 6.10
N LYS A 158 -4.66 -3.48 6.50
CA LYS A 158 -4.81 -2.08 6.94
C LYS A 158 -4.16 -1.82 8.30
N GLY A 159 -4.05 -2.84 9.14
CA GLY A 159 -3.61 -2.74 10.53
C GLY A 159 -4.80 -2.68 11.50
N LEU A 160 -4.66 -3.32 12.65
CA LEU A 160 -5.72 -3.41 13.67
C LEU A 160 -5.87 -2.15 14.52
N PHE A 161 -4.79 -1.40 14.69
CA PHE A 161 -4.71 -0.25 15.61
C PHE A 161 -4.97 1.07 14.88
N GLY A 162 -6.02 1.11 14.05
CA GLY A 162 -6.48 2.32 13.37
C GLY A 162 -7.24 3.27 14.28
N THR A 163 -7.65 4.43 13.77
CA THR A 163 -8.35 5.49 14.53
C THR A 163 -9.63 5.04 15.24
N SER A 164 -10.28 3.98 14.77
CA SER A 164 -11.50 3.43 15.36
C SER A 164 -11.27 2.35 16.41
N SER A 165 -10.02 1.89 16.60
CA SER A 165 -9.69 0.78 17.51
C SER A 165 -9.80 1.19 18.98
N LEU A 166 -9.98 0.20 19.86
CA LEU A 166 -10.02 0.45 21.31
C LEU A 166 -8.68 1.00 21.81
N PHE A 167 -7.57 0.48 21.28
CA PHE A 167 -6.21 1.00 21.55
C PHE A 167 -6.13 2.51 21.35
N VAL A 168 -6.52 3.05 20.18
CA VAL A 168 -6.41 4.49 19.90
C VAL A 168 -7.35 5.30 20.77
N LYS A 169 -8.59 4.84 20.98
CA LYS A 169 -9.57 5.53 21.83
C LYS A 169 -9.11 5.62 23.28
N VAL A 170 -8.59 4.53 23.82
CA VAL A 170 -8.05 4.51 25.18
C VAL A 170 -6.79 5.36 25.24
N LEU A 171 -5.86 5.22 24.30
CA LEU A 171 -4.67 6.07 24.24
C LEU A 171 -5.04 7.55 24.32
N LEU A 172 -5.89 8.04 23.41
CA LEU A 172 -6.28 9.46 23.39
C LEU A 172 -6.97 9.93 24.68
N ARG A 173 -7.68 9.04 25.38
CA ARG A 173 -8.29 9.34 26.69
C ARG A 173 -7.26 9.42 27.81
N GLU A 174 -6.20 8.60 27.74
CA GLU A 174 -5.12 8.58 28.74
C GLU A 174 -4.11 9.72 28.52
N LEU A 175 -4.08 10.35 27.34
CA LEU A 175 -3.15 11.44 27.01
C LEU A 175 -3.64 12.79 27.57
N THR A 176 -2.70 13.62 28.04
CA THR A 176 -2.96 15.06 28.22
C THR A 176 -3.15 15.74 26.86
N PRO A 177 -3.74 16.95 26.80
CA PRO A 177 -3.87 17.70 25.55
C PRO A 177 -2.53 17.88 24.80
N GLU A 178 -1.45 18.17 25.53
CA GLU A 178 -0.11 18.36 24.95
C GLU A 178 0.46 17.04 24.40
N GLN A 179 0.22 15.93 25.10
CA GLN A 179 0.60 14.59 24.62
C GLN A 179 -0.19 14.20 23.37
N ALA A 180 -1.48 14.50 23.32
CA ALA A 180 -2.33 14.22 22.16
C ALA A 180 -1.88 15.00 20.93
N GLU A 181 -1.50 16.28 21.09
CA GLU A 181 -0.93 17.06 19.99
C GLU A 181 0.43 16.54 19.52
N ARG A 182 1.29 16.05 20.43
CA ARG A 182 2.54 15.36 20.04
C ARG A 182 2.24 14.09 19.23
N TRP A 183 1.27 13.29 19.67
CA TRP A 183 0.86 12.07 18.97
C TRP A 183 0.32 12.35 17.56
N LYS A 184 -0.54 13.37 17.41
CA LYS A 184 -1.05 13.81 16.11
C LYS A 184 0.08 14.25 15.17
N ARG A 185 1.01 15.07 15.68
CA ARG A 185 2.17 15.56 14.92
C ARG A 185 3.07 14.41 14.45
N ASP A 186 3.37 13.47 15.33
CA ASP A 186 4.12 12.25 15.00
C ASP A 186 3.40 11.41 13.93
N GLY A 187 2.07 11.28 14.03
CA GLY A 187 1.22 10.66 13.00
C GLY A 187 1.40 11.30 11.63
N LEU A 188 1.24 12.63 11.58
CA LEU A 188 1.41 13.46 10.39
C LEU A 188 2.81 13.32 9.78
N GLU A 189 3.85 13.43 10.59
CA GLU A 189 5.24 13.37 10.15
C GLU A 189 5.54 12.03 9.46
N ARG A 190 5.15 10.90 10.06
CA ARG A 190 5.31 9.59 9.41
C ARG A 190 4.51 9.46 8.12
N GLN A 191 3.30 10.01 8.09
CA GLN A 191 2.49 10.03 6.86
C GLN A 191 3.26 10.70 5.73
N TRP A 192 3.88 11.84 6.04
CA TRP A 192 4.68 12.62 5.10
C TRP A 192 5.97 11.92 4.68
N VAL A 193 6.72 11.35 5.62
CA VAL A 193 7.92 10.57 5.31
C VAL A 193 7.59 9.42 4.35
N ARG A 194 6.51 8.69 4.62
CA ARG A 194 6.06 7.60 3.75
C ARG A 194 5.61 8.11 2.38
N TYR A 195 4.90 9.23 2.34
CA TYR A 195 4.44 9.83 1.09
C TYR A 195 5.59 10.31 0.22
N ARG A 196 6.58 10.99 0.81
CA ARG A 196 7.80 11.43 0.15
C ARG A 196 8.58 10.26 -0.45
N ALA A 197 8.82 9.21 0.35
CA ALA A 197 9.49 8.01 -0.13
C ALA A 197 8.73 7.35 -1.29
N ARG A 198 7.40 7.31 -1.21
CA ARG A 198 6.55 6.76 -2.26
C ARG A 198 6.55 7.62 -3.52
N ALA A 199 6.49 8.93 -3.39
CA ALA A 199 6.60 9.87 -4.50
C ALA A 199 7.95 9.73 -5.21
N ALA A 200 9.06 9.73 -4.46
CA ALA A 200 10.38 9.51 -5.01
C ALA A 200 10.48 8.18 -5.78
N TYR A 201 9.94 7.09 -5.21
CA TYR A 201 9.88 5.80 -5.90
C TYR A 201 9.07 5.86 -7.20
N LEU A 202 7.89 6.50 -7.20
CA LEU A 202 7.04 6.62 -8.39
C LEU A 202 7.70 7.50 -9.47
N ILE A 203 8.38 8.57 -9.05
CA ILE A 203 9.12 9.48 -9.92
C ILE A 203 10.30 8.78 -10.60
N ALA A 204 10.99 7.89 -9.88
CA ALA A 204 12.10 7.12 -10.42
C ALA A 204 11.67 6.03 -11.43
N ARG A 205 10.36 5.74 -11.55
CA ARG A 205 9.85 4.68 -12.43
C ARG A 205 9.52 5.19 -13.84
N PRO A 206 10.28 4.78 -14.87
CA PRO A 206 10.06 5.23 -16.25
C PRO A 206 8.78 4.66 -16.87
N GLU A 207 8.15 3.65 -16.29
CA GLU A 207 6.85 3.18 -16.78
C GLU A 207 5.72 4.17 -16.41
N ILE A 208 5.87 4.83 -15.26
CA ILE A 208 4.84 5.69 -14.68
C ILE A 208 4.97 7.12 -15.23
N LEU A 209 6.18 7.58 -15.49
CA LEU A 209 6.46 8.92 -16.03
C LEU A 209 7.40 8.86 -17.23
N ILE A 210 7.46 9.96 -17.99
CA ILE A 210 8.41 10.13 -19.10
C ILE A 210 9.84 10.12 -18.51
N PRO A 211 10.87 9.66 -19.26
CA PRO A 211 12.26 9.78 -18.80
C PRO A 211 12.55 11.22 -18.35
N MET A 212 13.06 11.36 -17.14
CA MET A 212 13.43 12.64 -16.52
C MET A 212 14.92 12.62 -16.18
N ASP A 213 15.56 13.78 -16.19
CA ASP A 213 16.87 13.93 -15.57
C ASP A 213 16.76 14.11 -14.04
N GLU A 214 17.90 14.28 -13.36
CA GLU A 214 17.93 14.42 -11.90
C GLU A 214 17.33 15.75 -11.41
N GLU A 215 17.53 16.84 -12.15
CA GLU A 215 17.01 18.16 -11.79
C GLU A 215 15.47 18.19 -11.89
N GLN A 216 14.92 17.57 -12.94
CA GLN A 216 13.49 17.40 -13.13
C GLN A 216 12.87 16.55 -12.00
N ARG A 217 13.51 15.44 -11.62
CA ARG A 217 13.06 14.59 -10.50
C ARG A 217 13.05 15.37 -9.18
N ALA A 218 14.13 16.08 -8.88
CA ALA A 218 14.23 16.90 -7.67
C ALA A 218 13.20 18.03 -7.66
N GLY A 219 12.99 18.71 -8.79
CA GLY A 219 11.98 19.75 -8.96
C GLY A 219 10.56 19.24 -8.74
N LEU A 220 10.22 18.08 -9.32
CA LEU A 220 8.91 17.47 -9.15
C LEU A 220 8.68 17.03 -7.70
N LEU A 221 9.69 16.48 -7.03
CA LEU A 221 9.59 16.09 -5.62
C LEU A 221 9.33 17.30 -4.72
N ARG A 222 9.98 18.45 -4.97
CA ARG A 222 9.70 19.70 -4.25
C ARG A 222 8.24 20.14 -4.40
N ILE A 223 7.69 20.08 -5.61
CA ILE A 223 6.28 20.40 -5.87
C ILE A 223 5.35 19.43 -5.13
N VAL A 224 5.68 18.14 -5.10
CA VAL A 224 4.89 17.15 -4.36
C VAL A 224 4.86 17.49 -2.88
N GLU A 225 5.98 17.88 -2.30
CA GLU A 225 6.09 18.26 -0.89
C GLU A 225 5.30 19.54 -0.58
N SER A 226 5.31 20.55 -1.47
CA SER A 226 4.65 21.84 -1.23
C SER A 226 3.18 21.91 -1.62
N ASP A 227 2.77 21.23 -2.69
CA ASP A 227 1.49 21.47 -3.37
C ASP A 227 0.54 20.26 -3.35
N THR A 228 0.93 19.15 -2.73
CA THR A 228 0.09 17.96 -2.66
C THR A 228 -0.17 17.49 -1.24
N ARG A 229 -1.02 16.47 -1.07
CA ARG A 229 -1.30 15.88 0.24
C ARG A 229 -1.07 14.37 0.21
N PRO A 230 -0.57 13.77 1.31
CA PRO A 230 -0.46 12.33 1.41
C PRO A 230 -1.85 11.67 1.42
N PRO A 231 -2.00 10.43 0.91
CA PRO A 231 -3.28 9.74 1.00
C PRO A 231 -3.56 9.32 2.44
N SER A 232 -4.83 9.20 2.82
CA SER A 232 -5.30 8.71 4.12
C SER A 232 -4.85 7.28 4.41
N GLN A 233 -4.69 6.50 3.35
CA GLN A 233 -4.20 5.13 3.36
C GLN A 233 -3.36 4.86 2.11
N PHE A 234 -2.25 4.17 2.28
CA PHE A 234 -1.39 3.73 1.18
C PHE A 234 -1.78 2.33 0.72
N GLY A 235 -1.62 2.04 -0.56
CA GLY A 235 -1.91 0.73 -1.12
C GLY A 235 -1.70 0.61 -2.62
N GLN A 236 -2.50 -0.26 -3.26
CA GLN A 236 -2.36 -0.56 -4.69
C GLN A 236 -2.64 0.64 -5.62
N PHE A 237 -3.35 1.65 -5.12
CA PHE A 237 -3.75 2.83 -5.89
C PHE A 237 -2.82 4.04 -5.68
N ASP A 238 -1.67 3.86 -5.03
CA ASP A 238 -0.74 4.97 -4.75
C ASP A 238 -0.31 5.72 -6.01
N SER A 239 -0.07 5.02 -7.12
CA SER A 239 0.34 5.64 -8.38
C SER A 239 -0.76 6.52 -8.98
N VAL A 240 -2.00 6.02 -8.98
CA VAL A 240 -3.19 6.75 -9.47
C VAL A 240 -3.45 7.95 -8.57
N TYR A 241 -3.38 7.77 -7.25
CA TYR A 241 -3.53 8.85 -6.29
C TYR A 241 -2.46 9.94 -6.45
N PHE A 242 -1.20 9.55 -6.61
CA PHE A 242 -0.09 10.47 -6.83
C PHE A 242 -0.29 11.32 -8.10
N LEU A 243 -0.63 10.68 -9.23
CA LEU A 243 -0.91 11.40 -10.47
C LEU A 243 -2.15 12.31 -10.32
N HIS A 244 -3.18 11.86 -9.60
CA HIS A 244 -4.34 12.68 -9.29
C HIS A 244 -3.96 13.93 -8.48
N GLN A 245 -3.12 13.79 -7.46
CA GLN A 245 -2.60 14.94 -6.72
C GLN A 245 -1.82 15.90 -7.63
N LEU A 246 -0.93 15.39 -8.48
CA LEU A 246 -0.21 16.22 -9.45
C LEU A 246 -1.16 16.93 -10.43
N SER A 247 -2.27 16.30 -10.82
CA SER A 247 -3.25 16.90 -11.75
C SER A 247 -3.98 18.11 -11.16
N ARG A 248 -3.93 18.29 -9.83
CA ARG A 248 -4.49 19.43 -9.11
C ARG A 248 -3.49 20.57 -8.91
N VAL A 249 -2.19 20.33 -9.15
CA VAL A 249 -1.17 21.36 -9.08
C VAL A 249 -1.33 22.31 -10.28
N PRO A 250 -1.23 23.65 -10.09
CA PRO A 250 -1.28 24.59 -11.20
C PRO A 250 -0.24 24.25 -12.29
N SER A 251 -0.67 24.22 -13.55
CA SER A 251 0.20 23.87 -14.69
C SER A 251 1.44 24.76 -14.77
N ALA A 252 1.31 26.05 -14.43
CA ALA A 252 2.40 27.01 -14.41
C ALA A 252 3.57 26.64 -13.46
N LYS A 253 3.32 25.79 -12.45
CA LYS A 253 4.38 25.27 -11.57
C LYS A 253 5.06 24.03 -12.15
N LEU A 254 4.30 23.18 -12.85
CA LEU A 254 4.80 21.91 -13.37
C LEU A 254 5.52 22.07 -14.71
N GLU A 255 4.92 22.81 -15.65
CA GLU A 255 5.40 22.95 -17.03
C GLU A 255 6.89 23.35 -17.14
N PRO A 256 7.41 24.31 -16.34
CA PRO A 256 8.82 24.71 -16.43
C PRO A 256 9.82 23.60 -16.08
N LEU A 257 9.38 22.52 -15.41
CA LEU A 257 10.24 21.39 -15.07
C LEU A 257 10.45 20.44 -16.26
N PHE A 258 9.71 20.58 -17.36
CA PHE A 258 9.68 19.59 -18.42
C PHE A 258 9.98 20.21 -19.78
N GLU A 259 10.65 19.43 -20.63
CA GLU A 259 10.72 19.74 -22.05
C GLU A 259 9.31 19.70 -22.67
N PRO A 260 9.03 20.46 -23.75
CA PRO A 260 7.70 20.54 -24.34
C PRO A 260 7.06 19.17 -24.70
N ILE A 261 7.88 18.20 -25.12
CA ILE A 261 7.42 16.85 -25.45
C ILE A 261 7.06 16.05 -24.18
N GLN A 262 7.91 16.14 -23.15
CA GLN A 262 7.64 15.53 -21.85
C GLN A 262 6.35 16.14 -21.25
N TRP A 263 6.23 17.46 -21.23
CA TRP A 263 5.05 18.15 -20.70
C TRP A 263 3.76 17.71 -21.37
N ARG A 264 3.72 17.70 -22.71
CA ARG A 264 2.53 17.27 -23.46
C ARG A 264 2.11 15.84 -23.12
N ASN A 265 3.08 14.94 -22.90
CA ASN A 265 2.80 13.55 -22.53
C ASN A 265 2.31 13.44 -21.07
N LEU A 266 2.88 14.23 -20.16
CA LEU A 266 2.46 14.27 -18.76
C LEU A 266 1.04 14.82 -18.65
N GLN A 267 0.76 15.93 -19.33
CA GLN A 267 -0.55 16.58 -19.35
C GLN A 267 -1.66 15.61 -19.77
N LYS A 268 -1.47 14.82 -20.83
CA LYS A 268 -2.43 13.78 -21.25
C LYS A 268 -2.73 12.76 -20.14
N ARG A 269 -1.72 12.36 -19.37
CA ARG A 269 -1.90 11.43 -18.23
C ARG A 269 -2.62 12.13 -17.06
N LEU A 270 -2.27 13.38 -16.77
CA LEU A 270 -2.91 14.17 -15.73
C LEU A 270 -4.39 14.43 -16.06
N ASP A 271 -4.74 14.67 -17.32
CA ASP A 271 -6.13 14.86 -17.73
C ASP A 271 -6.94 13.56 -17.64
N LEU A 272 -6.33 12.42 -17.96
CA LEU A 272 -6.96 11.12 -17.78
C LEU A 272 -7.23 10.81 -16.30
N VAL A 273 -6.26 11.05 -15.42
CA VAL A 273 -6.38 10.65 -14.00
C VAL A 273 -7.36 11.52 -13.22
N LYS A 274 -7.66 12.75 -13.67
CA LYS A 274 -8.74 13.57 -13.08
C LYS A 274 -10.07 12.82 -13.05
N GLN A 275 -10.32 11.96 -14.04
CA GLN A 275 -11.54 11.17 -14.14
C GLN A 275 -11.61 10.03 -13.09
N TYR A 276 -10.51 9.73 -12.41
CA TYR A 276 -10.43 8.66 -11.40
C TYR A 276 -10.78 9.12 -9.98
N GLU A 277 -11.10 10.40 -9.75
CA GLU A 277 -11.45 10.89 -8.41
C GLU A 277 -12.62 10.13 -7.76
N PRO A 278 -13.77 9.89 -8.43
CA PRO A 278 -14.87 9.13 -7.84
C PRO A 278 -14.46 7.69 -7.49
N PHE A 279 -13.61 7.09 -8.34
CA PHE A 279 -13.06 5.77 -8.08
C PHE A 279 -12.18 5.76 -6.82
N LEU A 280 -11.22 6.69 -6.71
CA LEU A 280 -10.36 6.80 -5.52
C LEU A 280 -11.17 6.99 -4.24
N GLN A 281 -12.21 7.84 -4.29
CA GLN A 281 -13.12 8.07 -3.17
C GLN A 281 -13.91 6.80 -2.79
N SER A 282 -14.39 6.03 -3.79
CA SER A 282 -15.09 4.76 -3.55
C SER A 282 -14.20 3.71 -2.89
N GLN A 283 -12.89 3.76 -3.17
CA GLN A 283 -11.86 2.92 -2.56
C GLN A 283 -11.38 3.46 -1.20
N GLY A 284 -11.95 4.56 -0.70
CA GLY A 284 -11.55 5.20 0.56
C GLY A 284 -10.19 5.90 0.53
N VAL A 285 -9.59 6.08 -0.66
CA VAL A 285 -8.33 6.79 -0.83
C VAL A 285 -8.63 8.28 -0.95
N ARG A 286 -8.38 9.02 0.14
CA ARG A 286 -8.65 10.46 0.24
C ARG A 286 -7.40 11.20 0.70
N PRO A 287 -7.28 12.52 0.53
CA PRO A 287 -6.23 13.27 1.22
C PRO A 287 -6.25 13.03 2.73
N TYR A 288 -5.09 12.87 3.35
CA TYR A 288 -4.97 12.75 4.79
C TYR A 288 -5.52 14.01 5.47
N GLY A 289 -6.24 13.84 6.57
CA GLY A 289 -6.90 14.92 7.30
C GLY A 289 -8.14 15.51 6.63
N SER A 290 -8.58 15.00 5.47
CA SER A 290 -9.82 15.47 4.83
C SER A 290 -11.09 14.82 5.39
N ASN A 291 -11.09 14.39 6.65
CA ASN A 291 -12.32 13.92 7.27
C ASN A 291 -13.26 15.12 7.42
N GLU A 292 -14.32 15.15 6.61
CA GLU A 292 -15.36 16.19 6.64
C GLU A 292 -15.97 16.39 8.03
N ALA A 293 -15.91 15.35 8.88
CA ALA A 293 -16.43 15.38 10.24
C ALA A 293 -15.65 16.32 11.18
N ASP A 294 -14.38 16.62 10.89
CA ASP A 294 -13.54 17.35 11.85
C ASP A 294 -13.51 18.86 11.60
N GLY A 295 -13.98 19.34 10.43
CA GLY A 295 -14.20 20.78 10.12
C GLY A 295 -13.01 21.73 10.28
N GLN A 296 -11.87 21.25 10.79
CA GLN A 296 -10.71 22.05 11.12
C GLN A 296 -9.70 21.96 9.98
N PRO A 297 -9.32 23.09 9.37
CA PRO A 297 -8.17 23.12 8.48
C PRO A 297 -6.95 22.69 9.31
N MET A 298 -6.32 21.57 8.92
CA MET A 298 -5.09 21.17 9.59
C MET A 298 -4.02 22.24 9.41
N ALA A 299 -3.23 22.43 10.47
CA ALA A 299 -2.03 23.24 10.41
C ALA A 299 -1.18 22.81 9.22
N GLU A 300 -0.72 23.78 8.44
CA GLU A 300 0.16 23.51 7.30
C GLU A 300 1.35 22.66 7.76
N PRO A 301 1.74 21.62 6.99
CA PRO A 301 2.94 20.88 7.30
C PRO A 301 4.08 21.88 7.38
N ARG A 302 4.74 21.98 8.54
CA ARG A 302 5.95 22.78 8.62
C ARG A 302 6.91 22.20 7.59
N PRO A 303 7.61 23.04 6.81
CA PRO A 303 8.76 22.57 6.05
C PRO A 303 9.61 21.73 7.00
N ILE A 304 9.97 20.51 6.58
CA ILE A 304 10.99 19.75 7.30
C ILE A 304 12.26 20.58 7.11
N GLU A 305 12.54 21.48 8.05
CA GLU A 305 13.81 22.18 8.11
C GLU A 305 14.89 21.09 8.07
N ASP A 306 15.79 21.20 7.10
CA ASP A 306 16.75 20.17 6.70
C ASP A 306 17.24 19.39 7.93
N ALA A 307 16.81 18.12 8.04
CA ALA A 307 17.31 17.23 9.07
C ALA A 307 18.84 17.32 9.06
N PRO A 308 19.51 17.51 10.22
CA PRO A 308 20.95 17.69 10.25
C PRO A 308 21.61 16.54 9.50
N ARG A 309 22.35 16.91 8.44
CA ARG A 309 23.07 15.99 7.57
C ARG A 309 24.15 15.23 8.32
#